data_AF-A0A1I6RLG0-F1
#
_entry.id   AF-A0A1I6RLG0-F1
#
_cell.length_a   1.000
_cell.length_b   1.000
_cell.length_c   1.000
_cell.angle_alpha   90.00
_cell.angle_beta   90.00
_cell.angle_gamma   90.00
#
_symmetry.space_group_name_H-M   'P 1'
#
loop_
_entity.id
_entity.type
_entity.pdbx_description
1 polymer ?
#
loop_
_entity_poly.entity_id
_entity_poly.type
_entity_poly.pdbx_seq_one_letter_code
_entity_poly.pdbx_strand_id
1 'polypeptide(L)' 'MNLQIDLTEEEWETALRCFRQRYEDLHRKVLVGQGKGWYIQQYQKEAHLLEKLIIHLTKKGPLS' A
#
# COMPACT_ATOMS: atom_id res chain seq x y z
N MET A 1 -8.08 -18.16 6.81
CA MET A 1 -7.92 -17.30 8.00
C MET A 1 -8.47 -15.94 7.62
N ASN A 2 -9.65 -15.57 8.11
CA ASN A 2 -10.23 -14.24 7.87
C ASN A 2 -9.76 -13.33 8.99
N LEU A 3 -8.85 -12.39 8.67
CA LEU A 3 -8.52 -11.29 9.57
C LEU A 3 -9.65 -10.26 9.46
N GLN A 4 -10.54 -10.22 10.45
CA GLN A 4 -11.36 -9.03 10.68
C GLN A 4 -10.49 -8.05 11.46
N ILE A 5 -10.25 -6.89 10.86
CA ILE A 5 -9.58 -5.77 11.50
C ILE A 5 -10.65 -4.71 11.71
N ASP A 6 -11.16 -4.64 12.94
CA ASP A 6 -12.09 -3.59 13.34
C ASP A 6 -11.26 -2.33 13.63
N LEU A 7 -11.12 -1.48 12.62
CA LEU A 7 -10.44 -0.19 12.75
C LEU A 7 -11.50 0.90 12.97
N THR A 8 -11.20 1.83 13.86
CA THR A 8 -11.92 3.11 13.90
C THR A 8 -11.66 3.90 12.62
N GLU A 9 -12.53 4.87 12.32
CA GLU A 9 -12.37 5.73 11.14
C GLU A 9 -11.01 6.45 11.12
N GLU A 10 -10.53 6.93 12.27
CA GLU A 10 -9.23 7.58 12.39
C GLU A 10 -8.05 6.61 12.15
N GLU A 11 -8.15 5.38 12.67
CA GLU A 11 -7.16 4.33 12.42
C GLU A 11 -7.15 3.89 10.94
N TRP A 12 -8.33 3.87 10.30
CA TRP A 12 -8.48 3.58 8.88
C TRP A 12 -7.83 4.63 8.00
N GLU A 13 -8.12 5.91 8.25
CA GLU A 13 -7.50 7.03 7.54
C GLU A 13 -5.99 7.04 7.73
N THR A 14 -5.54 6.79 8.96
CA THR A 14 -4.12 6.68 9.29
C THR A 14 -3.45 5.53 8.53
N ALA A 15 -4.09 4.36 8.49
CA ALA A 15 -3.59 3.21 7.74
C ALA A 15 -3.52 3.51 6.24
N LEU A 16 -4.58 4.09 5.66
CA LEU A 16 -4.61 4.53 4.26
C LEU A 16 -3.49 5.51 3.94
N ARG A 17 -3.24 6.50 4.81
CA ARG A 17 -2.14 7.46 4.66
C ARG A 17 -0.78 6.74 4.67
N CYS A 18 -0.57 5.82 5.60
CA CYS A 18 0.65 5.02 5.68
C CYS A 18 0.88 4.18 4.41
N PHE A 19 -0.17 3.53 3.89
CA PHE A 19 -0.08 2.75 2.66
C PHE A 19 0.24 3.62 1.44
N ARG A 20 -0.40 4.80 1.32
CA ARG A 20 -0.12 5.76 0.24
C ARG A 20 1.33 6.24 0.29
N GLN A 21 1.81 6.63 1.47
CA GLN A 21 3.20 7.05 1.64
C GLN A 21 4.18 5.95 1.21
N ARG A 22 3.92 4.71 1.62
CA ARG A 22 4.77 3.58 1.25
C ARG A 22 4.72 3.29 -0.26
N TYR A 23 3.55 3.40 -0.87
CA TYR A 23 3.39 3.26 -2.32
C TYR A 23 4.24 4.29 -3.07
N GLU A 24 4.16 5.56 -2.69
CA GLU A 24 4.94 6.65 -3.29
C GLU A 24 6.45 6.43 -3.13
N ASP A 25 6.89 5.98 -1.96
CA ASP A 25 8.31 5.68 -1.70
C ASP A 25 8.83 4.56 -2.62
N LEU A 26 8.05 3.49 -2.79
CA LEU A 26 8.40 2.39 -3.69
C LEU A 26 8.42 2.85 -5.15
N HIS A 27 7.43 3.65 -5.55
CA HIS A 27 7.36 4.22 -6.90
C HIS A 27 8.58 5.10 -7.19
N ARG A 28 8.98 5.93 -6.22
CA ARG A 28 10.20 6.75 -6.31
C ARG A 28 11.45 5.89 -6.42
N LYS A 29 11.58 4.81 -5.63
CA LYS A 29 12.72 3.88 -5.71
C LYS A 29 12.82 3.22 -7.08
N VAL A 30 11.68 2.82 -7.66
CA VAL A 30 11.62 2.26 -9.01
C VAL A 30 12.04 3.29 -10.06
N LEU A 31 11.49 4.52 -10.00
CA LEU A 31 11.79 5.59 -10.95
C LEU A 31 13.26 6.05 -10.91
N VAL A 32 13.84 6.17 -9.72
CA VAL A 32 15.24 6.57 -9.52
C VAL A 32 16.20 5.41 -9.84
N GLY A 33 15.70 4.19 -10.06
CA GLY A 33 16.53 3.00 -10.23
C GLY A 33 17.33 2.66 -8.96
N GLN A 34 16.81 3.03 -7.78
CA GLN A 34 17.41 2.64 -6.51
C GLN A 34 17.23 1.13 -6.33
N GLY A 35 18.27 0.37 -6.68
CA GLY A 35 18.31 -1.09 -6.60
C GLY A 35 18.79 -1.71 -7.92
N LYS A 36 19.50 -2.83 -7.84
CA LYS A 36 19.92 -3.60 -9.03
C LYS A 36 19.03 -4.84 -9.18
N GLY A 37 18.53 -5.09 -10.39
CA GLY A 37 17.87 -6.34 -10.77
C GLY A 37 16.67 -6.72 -9.88
N TRP A 38 16.83 -7.77 -9.08
CA TRP A 38 15.77 -8.42 -8.28
C TRP A 38 15.04 -7.46 -7.32
N TYR A 39 15.75 -6.48 -6.75
CA TYR A 39 15.16 -5.51 -5.82
C TYR A 39 14.16 -4.57 -6.50
N ILE A 40 14.40 -4.18 -7.77
CA ILE A 40 13.45 -3.35 -8.53
C ILE A 40 12.17 -4.15 -8.83
N GLN A 41 12.31 -5.42 -9.22
CA GLN A 41 11.16 -6.29 -9.46
C GLN A 41 10.34 -6.51 -8.18
N GLN A 42 11.01 -6.60 -7.03
CA GLN A 42 10.33 -6.68 -5.74
C GLN A 42 9.60 -5.38 -5.42
N TYR A 43 10.21 -4.21 -5.61
CA TYR A 43 9.55 -2.92 -5.39
C TYR A 43 8.34 -2.71 -6.31
N GLN A 44 8.43 -3.13 -7.56
CA GLN A 44 7.30 -3.10 -8.50
C GLN A 44 6.15 -4.01 -8.03
N LYS A 45 6.46 -5.22 -7.58
CA LYS A 45 5.46 -6.16 -7.03
C LYS A 45 4.81 -5.60 -5.76
N GLU A 46 5.60 -5.07 -4.83
CA GLU A 46 5.10 -4.46 -3.60
C GLU A 46 4.22 -3.24 -3.90
N ALA A 47 4.64 -2.36 -4.81
CA ALA A 47 3.86 -1.19 -5.21
C ALA A 47 2.52 -1.58 -5.82
N HIS A 48 2.50 -2.59 -6.70
CA HIS A 48 1.26 -3.11 -7.31
C HIS A 48 0.29 -3.69 -6.28
N LEU A 49 0.81 -4.41 -5.28
CA LEU A 49 -0.02 -4.95 -4.20
C LEU A 49 -0.59 -3.84 -3.32
N LEU A 50 0.20 -2.82 -3.00
CA LEU A 50 -0.25 -1.66 -2.23
C LEU A 50 -1.30 -0.86 -2.99
N GLU A 51 -1.14 -0.65 -4.30
CA GLU A 51 -2.15 0.01 -5.12
C GLU A 51 -3.50 -0.71 -5.05
N LYS A 52 -3.49 -2.03 -5.23
CA LYS A 52 -4.71 -2.86 -5.10
C LYS A 52 -5.33 -2.77 -3.72
N LEU A 53 -4.50 -2.81 -2.67
CA LEU A 53 -4.96 -2.69 -1.29
C LEU A 53 -5.60 -1.32 -1.05
N ILE A 54 -4.95 -0.22 -1.45
CA ILE A 54 -5.47 1.14 -1.29
C ILE A 54 -6.80 1.30 -2.03
N ILE A 55 -6.91 0.78 -3.26
CA ILE A 55 -8.18 0.80 -4.02
C ILE A 55 -9.26 0.00 -3.28
N HIS A 56 -8.92 -1.17 -2.76
CA HIS A 56 -9.86 -2.01 -2.01
C HIS A 56 -10.38 -1.32 -0.76
N LEU A 57 -9.46 -0.78 0.06
CA LEU A 57 -9.77 -0.05 1.29
C LEU A 57 -10.51 1.27 0.99
N THR A 58 -10.23 1.95 -0.11
CA THR A 58 -10.99 3.17 -0.46
C THR A 58 -12.44 2.84 -0.86
N LYS A 59 -12.68 1.66 -1.45
CA LYS A 59 -14.02 1.22 -1.88
C LYS A 59 -14.87 0.63 -0.75
N LYS A 60 -14.24 -0.15 0.15
CA LYS A 60 -14.85 -0.69 1.36
C LYS A 60 -14.56 0.28 2.50
N GLY A 61 -15.27 1.39 2.70
CA GLY A 61 -14.97 2.28 3.84
C GLY A 61 -14.82 1.58 5.21
N PRO A 62 -14.40 2.29 6.27
CA PRO A 62 -14.04 1.72 7.59
C PRO A 62 -15.11 0.83 8.26
N LEU A 63 -16.36 0.88 7.79
CA LEU A 63 -17.52 0.15 8.34
C LEU A 63 -18.10 -0.90 7.37
N SER A 64 -17.36 -1.34 6.33
CA SER A 64 -17.84 -2.23 5.24
C SER A 64 -17.53 -3.71 5.39
#